data_AF-A0A4S3J6X7-F1
#
_entry.id   AF-A0A4S3J6X7-F1
#
_cell.length_a   1.000
_cell.length_b   1.000
_cell.length_c   1.000
_cell.angle_alpha   90.00
_cell.angle_beta   90.00
_cell.angle_gamma   90.00
#
_symmetry.space_group_name_H-M   'P 1'
#
loop_
_entity.id
_entity.type
_entity.pdbx_description
1 polymer ?
#
loop_
_entity_poly.entity_id
_entity_poly.type
_entity_poly.pdbx_seq_one_letter_code
_entity_poly.pdbx_strand_id
1 'polypeptide(L)'
;MGILLEADYKGVVQGKEPLFSGLQKVFSSAKLGSQNPLQRRESEALEAKEKNRQLTYEIMNRDSAIALAQESSNEHVPTFVYISAASGAPILPSRYITTKREAETAISSNLPELRSIFIRPPFMYDASRKFTMPIALGGFIGSQVNALVGNRLDFLGTMVDKPFQVDMVAEAVVEAMEDDSVRGAVGTKKMEALATKAWRKSML
;
A
#
# COMPACT_ATOMS: atom_id res chain seq x y z
N MET A 1 -6.87 -5.57 0.87
CA MET A 1 -6.15 -6.59 1.65
C MET A 1 -4.66 -6.26 1.65
N GLY A 2 -3.99 -6.39 2.80
CA GLY A 2 -2.54 -6.19 2.91
C GLY A 2 -2.06 -6.16 4.35
N ILE A 3 -0.77 -6.43 4.57
CA ILE A 3 -0.12 -6.37 5.89
C ILE A 3 1.13 -5.50 5.83
N LEU A 4 1.37 -4.80 6.94
CA LEU A 4 2.56 -3.98 7.16
C LEU A 4 3.71 -4.78 7.77
N LEU A 5 3.41 -5.89 8.45
CA LEU A 5 4.37 -6.72 9.18
C LEU A 5 4.03 -8.20 9.00
N GLU A 6 5.00 -8.99 8.54
CA GLU A 6 4.88 -10.45 8.47
C GLU A 6 4.82 -11.08 9.87
N ALA A 7 4.29 -12.30 9.96
CA ALA A 7 4.10 -13.03 11.22
C ALA A 7 5.38 -13.15 12.08
N ASP A 8 6.56 -13.18 11.46
CA ASP A 8 7.85 -13.29 12.16
C ASP A 8 8.21 -12.03 12.98
N TYR A 9 7.63 -10.87 12.69
CA TYR A 9 7.91 -9.65 13.47
C TYR A 9 7.47 -9.76 14.94
N LYS A 10 6.43 -10.56 15.23
CA LYS A 10 5.97 -10.77 16.60
C LYS A 10 7.01 -11.51 17.46
N GLY A 11 7.84 -12.36 16.88
CA GLY A 11 8.93 -13.05 17.61
C GLY A 11 9.99 -12.08 18.11
N VAL A 12 10.27 -11.05 17.32
CA VAL A 12 11.20 -9.95 17.65
C VAL A 12 10.61 -9.04 18.73
N VAL A 13 9.32 -8.68 18.61
CA VAL A 13 8.62 -7.84 19.61
C VAL A 13 8.38 -8.58 20.93
N GLN A 14 8.21 -9.90 20.90
CA GLN A 14 8.05 -10.74 22.10
C GLN A 14 9.37 -11.07 22.80
N GLY A 15 10.51 -10.56 22.31
CA GLY A 15 11.83 -10.79 22.93
C GLY A 15 12.33 -12.24 22.85
N LYS A 16 11.73 -13.07 21.97
CA LYS A 16 12.09 -14.48 21.81
C LYS A 16 13.31 -14.70 20.91
N GLU A 17 13.70 -13.68 20.13
CA GLU A 17 14.91 -13.69 19.30
C GLU A 17 15.70 -12.39 19.47
N PRO A 18 17.04 -12.42 19.33
CA PRO A 18 17.87 -11.22 19.29
C PRO A 18 17.42 -10.27 18.15
N LEU A 19 17.26 -8.98 18.46
CA LEU A 19 16.77 -7.95 17.54
C LEU A 19 17.49 -7.96 16.18
N PHE A 20 18.80 -8.20 16.16
CA PHE A 20 19.60 -8.23 14.93
C PHE A 20 19.33 -9.45 14.04
N SER A 21 19.17 -10.66 14.60
CA SER A 21 18.94 -11.88 13.82
C SER A 21 17.50 -11.98 13.31
N GLY A 22 16.54 -11.48 14.08
CA GLY A 22 15.13 -11.40 13.67
C GLY A 22 14.93 -10.42 12.51
N LEU A 23 15.63 -9.28 12.53
CA LEU A 23 15.70 -8.39 11.39
C LEU A 23 16.37 -9.10 10.19
N GLN A 24 17.52 -9.76 10.33
CA GLN A 24 18.17 -10.46 9.21
C GLN A 24 17.29 -11.54 8.54
N LYS A 25 16.48 -12.32 9.28
CA LYS A 25 15.50 -13.26 8.69
C LYS A 25 14.32 -12.56 8.03
N VAL A 26 13.87 -11.43 8.58
CA VAL A 26 12.85 -10.56 7.96
C VAL A 26 13.44 -9.80 6.76
N PHE A 27 14.75 -9.73 6.60
CA PHE A 27 15.45 -9.11 5.48
C PHE A 27 16.10 -10.11 4.50
N SER A 28 16.04 -11.42 4.77
CA SER A 28 16.61 -12.43 3.86
C SER A 28 15.77 -12.52 2.58
N SER A 29 16.43 -12.34 1.45
CA SER A 29 15.87 -12.26 0.10
C SER A 29 15.25 -13.59 -0.33
N ALA A 30 14.02 -13.50 -0.86
CA ALA A 30 13.18 -14.58 -1.41
C ALA A 30 12.46 -15.45 -0.37
N LYS A 31 11.33 -14.94 0.14
CA LYS A 31 10.23 -15.81 0.62
C LYS A 31 9.35 -16.17 -0.58
N LEU A 32 8.88 -17.41 -0.63
CA LEU A 32 8.01 -17.90 -1.68
C LEU A 32 6.62 -17.25 -1.56
N GLY A 33 6.08 -16.82 -2.69
CA GLY A 33 4.67 -16.40 -2.78
C GLY A 33 3.71 -17.59 -2.77
N SER A 34 2.53 -17.40 -3.32
CA SER A 34 1.56 -18.48 -3.59
C SER A 34 1.81 -19.15 -4.95
N GLN A 35 0.91 -20.06 -5.33
CA GLN A 35 0.74 -20.42 -6.75
C GLN A 35 0.53 -19.18 -7.63
N ASN A 36 0.92 -19.26 -8.92
CA ASN A 36 0.82 -18.09 -9.80
C ASN A 36 -0.64 -17.60 -9.85
N PRO A 37 -0.96 -16.41 -9.31
CA PRO A 37 -2.35 -15.98 -9.18
C PRO A 37 -3.04 -15.83 -10.54
N LEU A 38 -2.28 -15.55 -11.61
CA LEU A 38 -2.78 -15.37 -12.98
C LEU A 38 -3.12 -16.68 -13.69
N GLN A 39 -2.65 -17.82 -13.19
CA GLN A 39 -2.89 -19.15 -13.78
C GLN A 39 -3.88 -19.98 -12.98
N ARG A 40 -4.42 -19.40 -11.91
CA ARG A 40 -5.40 -20.00 -11.00
C ARG A 40 -6.73 -20.18 -11.75
N ARG A 41 -7.38 -21.34 -11.58
CA ARG A 41 -8.74 -21.55 -12.11
C ARG A 41 -9.75 -20.76 -11.29
N GLU A 42 -10.85 -20.36 -11.92
CA GLU A 42 -11.97 -19.71 -11.22
C GLU A 42 -12.40 -20.56 -10.02
N SER A 43 -12.62 -19.91 -8.87
CA SER A 43 -12.97 -20.55 -7.58
C SER A 43 -11.89 -21.39 -6.85
N GLU A 44 -10.68 -21.57 -7.38
CA GLU A 44 -9.63 -22.43 -6.77
C GLU A 44 -8.85 -21.72 -5.64
N ALA A 45 -8.93 -22.06 -4.35
CA ALA A 45 -8.28 -21.27 -3.28
C ALA A 45 -6.78 -20.91 -3.49
N LEU A 46 -6.36 -19.70 -3.08
CA LEU A 46 -4.95 -19.29 -3.08
C LEU A 46 -4.15 -20.09 -2.04
N GLU A 47 -3.29 -21.00 -2.50
CA GLU A 47 -2.40 -21.76 -1.61
C GLU A 47 -1.00 -21.15 -1.49
N ALA A 48 -0.56 -20.94 -0.24
CA ALA A 48 0.78 -20.48 0.09
C ALA A 48 1.80 -21.60 -0.17
N LYS A 49 2.90 -21.32 -0.89
CA LYS A 49 3.97 -22.30 -1.13
C LYS A 49 4.96 -22.43 0.03
N GLU A 50 4.87 -21.56 1.03
CA GLU A 50 5.71 -21.60 2.22
C GLU A 50 5.38 -22.81 3.12
N LYS A 51 6.42 -23.55 3.54
CA LYS A 51 6.30 -24.78 4.36
C LYS A 51 5.46 -24.59 5.64
N ASN A 52 5.40 -23.37 6.16
CA ASN A 52 4.69 -23.04 7.40
C ASN A 52 3.36 -22.30 7.19
N ARG A 53 2.84 -22.20 5.94
CA ARG A 53 1.65 -21.39 5.60
C ARG A 53 1.71 -19.95 6.16
N GLN A 54 2.91 -19.38 6.26
CA GLN A 54 3.09 -18.04 6.79
C GLN A 54 2.52 -17.01 5.82
N LEU A 55 1.80 -16.02 6.36
CA LEU A 55 1.31 -14.87 5.60
C LEU A 55 2.49 -13.93 5.31
N THR A 56 3.06 -14.04 4.12
CA THR A 56 4.15 -13.19 3.62
C THR A 56 3.61 -11.94 2.91
N TYR A 57 4.46 -10.95 2.68
CA TYR A 57 4.08 -9.78 1.88
C TYR A 57 3.68 -10.17 0.46
N GLU A 58 4.37 -11.14 -0.14
CA GLU A 58 4.08 -11.63 -1.48
C GLU A 58 2.67 -12.22 -1.56
N ILE A 59 2.25 -13.02 -0.56
CA ILE A 59 0.90 -13.59 -0.51
C ILE A 59 -0.14 -12.50 -0.24
N MET A 60 0.08 -11.69 0.79
CA MET A 60 -0.95 -10.77 1.28
C MET A 60 -1.07 -9.48 0.50
N ASN A 61 0.04 -8.92 0.03
CA ASN A 61 0.04 -7.64 -0.69
C ASN A 61 -0.08 -7.86 -2.19
N ARG A 62 0.67 -8.82 -2.76
CA ARG A 62 0.70 -9.03 -4.22
C ARG A 62 -0.35 -10.04 -4.68
N ASP A 63 -0.24 -11.28 -4.22
CA ASP A 63 -0.99 -12.38 -4.80
C ASP A 63 -2.49 -12.30 -4.48
N SER A 64 -2.85 -11.89 -3.25
CA SER A 64 -4.26 -11.66 -2.89
C SER A 64 -4.88 -10.52 -3.69
N ALA A 65 -4.12 -9.48 -4.02
CA ALA A 65 -4.60 -8.35 -4.80
C ALA A 65 -4.85 -8.75 -6.26
N ILE A 66 -3.93 -9.52 -6.86
CA ILE A 66 -4.09 -10.03 -8.22
C ILE A 66 -5.28 -10.97 -8.29
N ALA A 67 -5.44 -11.89 -7.34
CA ALA A 67 -6.58 -12.81 -7.33
C ALA A 67 -7.92 -12.10 -7.17
N LEU A 68 -8.01 -11.08 -6.30
CA LEU A 68 -9.22 -10.27 -6.17
C LEU A 68 -9.51 -9.45 -7.42
N ALA A 69 -8.48 -8.94 -8.10
CA ALA A 69 -8.64 -8.24 -9.37
C ALA A 69 -9.13 -9.18 -10.48
N GLN A 70 -8.59 -10.41 -10.54
CA GLN A 70 -9.05 -11.45 -11.47
C GLN A 70 -10.54 -11.74 -11.27
N GLU A 71 -10.95 -11.98 -10.02
CA GLU A 71 -12.35 -12.23 -9.69
C GLU A 71 -13.24 -11.03 -10.02
N SER A 72 -12.75 -9.81 -9.74
CA SER A 72 -13.48 -8.58 -10.08
C SER A 72 -13.65 -8.42 -11.60
N SER A 73 -12.64 -8.83 -12.38
CA SER A 73 -12.73 -8.84 -13.84
C SER A 73 -13.74 -9.88 -14.33
N ASN A 74 -13.73 -11.08 -13.77
CA ASN A 74 -14.64 -12.17 -14.13
C ASN A 74 -16.10 -11.82 -13.80
N GLU A 75 -16.33 -11.16 -12.67
CA GLU A 75 -17.64 -10.65 -12.24
C GLU A 75 -18.01 -9.30 -12.89
N HIS A 76 -17.22 -8.82 -13.86
CA HIS A 76 -17.46 -7.58 -14.60
C HIS A 76 -17.67 -6.35 -13.69
N VAL A 77 -16.95 -6.30 -12.57
CA VAL A 77 -16.97 -5.16 -11.67
C VAL A 77 -16.46 -3.93 -12.43
N PRO A 78 -17.19 -2.80 -12.41
CA PRO A 78 -16.85 -1.64 -13.24
C PRO A 78 -15.55 -0.97 -12.83
N THR A 79 -15.08 -1.17 -11.60
CA THR A 79 -13.89 -0.50 -11.06
C THR A 79 -13.25 -1.30 -9.94
N PHE A 80 -11.94 -1.50 -10.04
CA PHE A 80 -11.14 -2.12 -9.00
C PHE A 80 -10.19 -1.10 -8.38
N VAL A 81 -10.25 -0.95 -7.05
CA VAL A 81 -9.36 -0.04 -6.32
C VAL A 81 -8.39 -0.85 -5.47
N TYR A 82 -7.12 -0.50 -5.56
CA TYR A 82 -6.06 -1.08 -4.76
C TYR A 82 -5.29 -0.02 -3.99
N ILE A 83 -5.24 -0.18 -2.67
CA ILE A 83 -4.43 0.67 -1.79
C ILE A 83 -2.99 0.15 -1.78
N SER A 84 -2.15 0.85 -2.52
CA SER A 84 -0.71 0.68 -2.62
C SER A 84 -0.01 1.60 -1.60
N ALA A 85 1.17 2.13 -1.95
CA ALA A 85 1.94 3.08 -1.17
C ALA A 85 2.81 3.94 -2.11
N ALA A 86 2.79 5.26 -1.91
CA ALA A 86 3.78 6.16 -2.50
C ALA A 86 5.13 5.92 -1.83
N SER A 87 5.05 5.76 -0.52
CA SER A 87 6.17 5.59 0.38
C SER A 87 5.82 4.69 1.56
N GLY A 88 6.83 4.04 2.13
CA GLY A 88 6.67 3.26 3.35
C GLY A 88 6.71 4.18 4.57
N ALA A 89 6.11 3.74 5.68
CA ALA A 89 6.43 4.30 7.00
C ALA A 89 7.96 4.22 7.25
N PRO A 90 8.54 5.08 8.10
CA PRO A 90 9.94 4.98 8.47
C PRO A 90 10.30 3.53 8.84
N ILE A 91 11.44 3.03 8.36
CA ILE A 91 11.99 1.69 8.68
C ILE A 91 11.26 0.53 7.95
N LEU A 92 10.27 0.78 7.08
CA LEU A 92 9.67 -0.32 6.31
C LEU A 92 10.67 -0.93 5.31
N PRO A 93 10.69 -2.26 5.17
CA PRO A 93 11.56 -2.94 4.22
C PRO A 93 11.19 -2.56 2.78
N SER A 94 12.18 -2.42 1.90
CA SER A 94 11.96 -2.15 0.47
C SER A 94 10.98 -3.14 -0.17
N ARG A 95 11.01 -4.40 0.28
CA ARG A 95 10.12 -5.49 -0.15
C ARG A 95 8.63 -5.18 0.03
N TYR A 96 8.27 -4.38 1.05
CA TYR A 96 6.89 -3.93 1.23
C TYR A 96 6.41 -3.10 0.04
N ILE A 97 7.22 -2.14 -0.42
CA ILE A 97 6.86 -1.29 -1.56
C ILE A 97 6.95 -2.07 -2.86
N THR A 98 7.99 -2.88 -3.07
CA THR A 98 8.14 -3.63 -4.33
C THR A 98 6.98 -4.60 -4.55
N THR A 99 6.54 -5.33 -3.53
CA THR A 99 5.40 -6.25 -3.64
C THR A 99 4.09 -5.52 -3.99
N LYS A 100 3.86 -4.33 -3.42
CA LYS A 100 2.74 -3.46 -3.82
C LYS A 100 2.84 -3.06 -5.31
N ARG A 101 4.03 -2.68 -5.79
CA ARG A 101 4.25 -2.28 -7.19
C ARG A 101 4.16 -3.45 -8.17
N GLU A 102 4.64 -4.62 -7.79
CA GLU A 102 4.46 -5.85 -8.57
C GLU A 102 2.98 -6.16 -8.79
N ALA A 103 2.14 -5.96 -7.76
CA ALA A 103 0.69 -6.13 -7.88
C ALA A 103 0.08 -5.16 -8.90
N GLU A 104 0.44 -3.87 -8.82
CA GLU A 104 -0.03 -2.86 -9.77
C GLU A 104 0.35 -3.21 -11.21
N THR A 105 1.61 -3.58 -11.44
CA THR A 105 2.10 -3.98 -12.76
C THR A 105 1.36 -5.21 -13.27
N ALA A 106 1.22 -6.24 -12.43
CA ALA A 106 0.53 -7.47 -12.81
C ALA A 106 -0.94 -7.20 -13.18
N ILE A 107 -1.68 -6.44 -12.37
CA ILE A 107 -3.08 -6.11 -12.64
C ILE A 107 -3.18 -5.29 -13.92
N SER A 108 -2.39 -4.23 -14.06
CA SER A 108 -2.47 -3.34 -15.24
C SER A 108 -2.10 -4.02 -16.56
N SER A 109 -1.18 -4.99 -16.53
CA SER A 109 -0.68 -5.65 -17.72
C SER A 109 -1.52 -6.88 -18.12
N ASN A 110 -2.08 -7.60 -17.16
CA ASN A 110 -2.82 -8.84 -17.42
C ASN A 110 -4.35 -8.66 -17.42
N LEU A 111 -4.86 -7.59 -16.80
CA LEU A 111 -6.30 -7.27 -16.75
C LEU A 111 -6.56 -5.87 -17.34
N PRO A 112 -6.21 -5.61 -18.61
CA PRO A 112 -6.30 -4.26 -19.20
C PRO A 112 -7.74 -3.75 -19.35
N GLU A 113 -8.72 -4.65 -19.42
CA GLU A 113 -10.15 -4.31 -19.51
C GLU A 113 -10.74 -3.89 -18.16
N LEU A 114 -10.13 -4.31 -17.04
CA LEU A 114 -10.56 -3.94 -15.71
C LEU A 114 -10.06 -2.52 -15.38
N ARG A 115 -10.98 -1.55 -15.24
CA ARG A 115 -10.63 -0.20 -14.78
C ARG A 115 -10.05 -0.25 -13.37
N SER A 116 -8.73 -0.19 -13.30
CA SER A 116 -7.97 -0.34 -12.05
C SER A 116 -7.42 1.01 -11.59
N ILE A 117 -7.59 1.33 -10.30
CA ILE A 117 -7.07 2.55 -9.66
C ILE A 117 -6.11 2.14 -8.54
N PHE A 118 -4.85 2.60 -8.63
CA PHE A 118 -3.81 2.28 -7.66
C PHE A 118 -3.52 3.51 -6.79
N ILE A 119 -4.15 3.56 -5.62
CA ILE A 119 -4.00 4.67 -4.66
C ILE A 119 -2.68 4.50 -3.92
N ARG A 120 -1.78 5.48 -4.06
CA ARG A 120 -0.43 5.45 -3.47
C ARG A 120 -0.35 6.52 -2.37
N PRO A 121 -0.92 6.25 -1.16
CA PRO A 121 -0.86 7.21 -0.07
C PRO A 121 0.57 7.30 0.49
N PRO A 122 0.94 8.43 1.11
CA PRO A 122 2.10 8.51 1.98
C PRO A 122 1.77 7.85 3.34
N PHE A 123 2.57 8.11 4.38
CA PHE A 123 2.21 7.69 5.73
C PHE A 123 0.83 8.21 6.11
N MET A 124 -0.08 7.30 6.49
CA MET A 124 -1.43 7.65 6.92
C MET A 124 -1.52 7.67 8.45
N TYR A 125 -2.21 8.66 8.99
CA TYR A 125 -2.43 8.80 10.43
C TYR A 125 -3.91 8.96 10.77
N ASP A 126 -4.26 8.57 11.99
CA ASP A 126 -5.61 8.69 12.51
C ASP A 126 -5.60 8.81 14.03
N ALA A 127 -6.54 9.59 14.59
CA ALA A 127 -6.63 9.83 16.02
C ALA A 127 -6.96 8.56 16.82
N SER A 128 -7.68 7.59 16.24
CA SER A 128 -7.94 6.29 16.89
C SER A 128 -6.66 5.47 17.04
N ARG A 129 -5.64 5.73 16.23
CA ARG A 129 -4.32 5.08 16.28
C ARG A 129 -3.30 6.00 16.92
N LYS A 130 -3.39 6.13 18.25
CA LYS A 130 -2.57 7.06 19.06
C LYS A 130 -1.07 7.03 18.77
N PHE A 131 -0.50 5.88 18.38
CA PHE A 131 0.93 5.77 18.04
C PHE A 131 1.30 6.45 16.71
N THR A 132 0.34 6.69 15.81
CA THR A 132 0.57 7.34 14.51
C THR A 132 0.70 8.86 14.64
N MET A 133 0.11 9.47 15.67
CA MET A 133 0.07 10.92 15.85
C MET A 133 1.45 11.57 16.05
N PRO A 134 2.36 11.04 16.90
CA PRO A 134 3.70 11.61 17.04
C PRO A 134 4.52 11.49 15.75
N ILE A 135 4.35 10.38 15.01
CA ILE A 135 5.02 10.15 13.72
C ILE A 135 4.51 11.14 12.68
N ALA A 136 3.19 11.36 12.63
CA ALA A 136 2.58 12.32 11.73
C ALA A 136 3.03 13.76 12.03
N LEU A 137 3.12 14.14 13.31
CA LEU A 137 3.64 15.45 13.69
C LEU A 137 5.08 15.64 13.21
N GLY A 138 5.94 14.64 13.43
CA GLY A 138 7.32 14.65 12.94
C GLY A 138 7.40 14.77 11.41
N GLY A 139 6.60 13.98 10.69
CA GLY A 139 6.53 14.03 9.23
C GLY A 139 6.02 15.38 8.70
N PHE A 140 5.04 15.98 9.37
CA PHE A 140 4.53 17.31 9.00
C PHE A 140 5.62 18.38 9.13
N ILE A 141 6.30 18.43 10.28
CA ILE A 141 7.43 19.34 10.51
C ILE A 141 8.53 19.12 9.46
N GLY A 142 8.91 17.86 9.21
CA GLY A 142 9.90 17.51 8.21
C GLY A 142 9.52 18.02 6.82
N SER A 143 8.28 17.77 6.38
CA SER A 143 7.81 18.18 5.06
C SER A 143 7.85 19.70 4.84
N GLN A 144 7.52 20.48 5.87
CA GLN A 144 7.57 21.94 5.83
C GLN A 144 9.02 22.43 5.71
N VAL A 145 9.95 21.84 6.45
CA VAL A 145 11.38 22.15 6.34
C VAL A 145 11.90 21.80 4.94
N ASN A 146 11.52 20.65 4.38
CA ASN A 146 11.93 20.27 3.02
C ASN A 146 11.41 21.25 1.96
N ALA A 147 10.14 21.64 2.06
CA ALA A 147 9.53 22.62 1.17
C ALA A 147 10.26 23.98 1.25
N LEU A 148 10.63 24.42 2.46
CA LEU A 148 11.38 25.67 2.68
C LEU A 148 12.80 25.63 2.09
N VAL A 149 13.46 24.48 2.11
CA VAL A 149 14.81 24.29 1.55
C VAL A 149 14.75 23.89 0.05
N GLY A 150 13.57 24.00 -0.57
CA GLY A 150 13.38 23.76 -2.01
C GLY A 150 13.52 22.29 -2.41
N ASN A 151 12.98 21.38 -1.60
CA ASN A 151 13.00 19.92 -1.81
C ASN A 151 14.42 19.31 -1.84
N ARG A 152 15.42 20.03 -1.31
CA ARG A 152 16.80 19.54 -1.25
C ARG A 152 17.00 18.39 -0.26
N LEU A 153 16.00 18.07 0.56
CA LEU A 153 16.05 16.95 1.51
C LEU A 153 15.36 15.69 0.96
N ASP A 154 14.95 15.66 -0.31
CA ASP A 154 14.37 14.47 -0.95
C ASP A 154 15.32 13.25 -0.90
N PHE A 155 16.64 13.47 -0.76
CA PHE A 155 17.63 12.41 -0.55
C PHE A 155 17.52 11.72 0.82
N LEU A 156 16.90 12.36 1.82
CA LEU A 156 16.54 11.74 3.11
C LEU A 156 15.36 10.76 2.95
N GLY A 157 14.86 10.60 1.72
CA GLY A 157 13.84 9.65 1.36
C GLY A 157 12.47 10.04 1.86
N THR A 158 11.61 9.04 2.00
CA THR A 158 10.17 9.24 2.20
C THR A 158 9.78 9.68 3.62
N MET A 159 10.76 9.86 4.52
CA MET A 159 10.53 10.41 5.86
C MET A 159 10.10 11.88 5.85
N VAL A 160 10.28 12.56 4.71
CA VAL A 160 9.97 13.99 4.55
C VAL A 160 8.67 14.24 3.78
N ASP A 161 7.95 13.17 3.41
CA ASP A 161 6.63 13.29 2.80
C ASP A 161 5.59 13.73 3.84
N LYS A 162 4.74 14.68 3.44
CA LYS A 162 3.60 15.12 4.25
C LYS A 162 2.68 13.91 4.53
N PRO A 163 2.40 13.57 5.80
CA PRO A 163 1.51 12.47 6.14
C PRO A 163 0.05 12.86 5.89
N PHE A 164 -0.77 11.89 5.49
CA PHE A 164 -2.18 12.11 5.16
C PHE A 164 -3.10 11.55 6.25
N GLN A 165 -4.20 12.24 6.51
CA GLN A 165 -5.25 11.69 7.35
C GLN A 165 -5.95 10.55 6.60
N VAL A 166 -6.37 9.50 7.31
CA VAL A 166 -7.07 8.36 6.69
C VAL A 166 -8.36 8.80 5.97
N ASP A 167 -9.13 9.71 6.57
CA ASP A 167 -10.39 10.21 5.99
C ASP A 167 -10.16 10.91 4.66
N MET A 168 -9.11 11.72 4.56
CA MET A 168 -8.72 12.39 3.32
C MET A 168 -8.41 11.39 2.19
N VAL A 169 -7.75 10.27 2.53
CA VAL A 169 -7.48 9.20 1.55
C VAL A 169 -8.77 8.49 1.14
N ALA A 170 -9.69 8.27 2.09
CA ALA A 170 -10.99 7.67 1.81
C ALA A 170 -11.83 8.56 0.89
N GLU A 171 -11.90 9.87 1.14
CA GLU A 171 -12.56 10.84 0.26
C GLU A 171 -11.97 10.83 -1.14
N ALA A 172 -10.64 10.83 -1.26
CA ALA A 172 -9.97 10.76 -2.55
C ALA A 172 -10.25 9.44 -3.30
N VAL A 173 -10.41 8.32 -2.60
CA VAL A 173 -10.79 7.03 -3.19
C VAL A 173 -12.19 7.10 -3.77
N VAL A 174 -13.16 7.58 -3.00
CA VAL A 174 -14.55 7.70 -3.45
C VAL A 174 -14.64 8.62 -4.67
N GLU A 175 -13.99 9.78 -4.63
CA GLU A 175 -13.97 10.71 -5.76
C GLU A 175 -13.25 10.11 -6.99
N ALA A 176 -12.19 9.33 -6.80
CA ALA A 176 -11.54 8.62 -7.89
C ALA A 176 -12.43 7.55 -8.52
N MET A 177 -13.29 6.90 -7.72
CA MET A 177 -14.24 5.92 -8.22
C MET A 177 -15.37 6.58 -9.01
N GLU A 178 -15.85 7.75 -8.58
CA GLU A 178 -16.88 8.51 -9.31
C GLU A 178 -16.39 9.10 -10.64
N ASP A 179 -15.08 9.36 -10.76
CA ASP A 179 -14.49 9.94 -11.95
C ASP A 179 -13.97 8.86 -12.92
N ASP A 180 -14.73 8.57 -13.98
CA ASP A 180 -14.40 7.55 -14.98
C ASP A 180 -13.06 7.81 -15.70
N SER A 181 -12.57 9.05 -15.71
CA SER A 181 -11.27 9.39 -16.29
C SER A 181 -10.10 8.93 -15.43
N VAL A 182 -10.34 8.64 -14.16
CA VAL A 182 -9.31 8.20 -13.22
C VAL A 182 -9.05 6.71 -13.38
N ARG A 183 -7.82 6.40 -13.81
CA ARG A 183 -7.27 5.05 -13.95
C ARG A 183 -5.78 5.05 -13.66
N GLY A 184 -5.25 3.89 -13.30
CA GLY A 184 -3.84 3.67 -13.00
C GLY A 184 -3.42 4.33 -11.68
N ALA A 185 -2.15 4.71 -11.60
CA ALA A 185 -1.55 5.21 -10.36
C ALA A 185 -2.04 6.61 -9.97
N VAL A 186 -2.51 6.73 -8.72
CA VAL A 186 -2.88 8.00 -8.09
C VAL A 186 -1.86 8.31 -7.00
N GLY A 187 -0.94 9.22 -7.32
CA GLY A 187 0.05 9.73 -6.37
C GLY A 187 -0.51 10.82 -5.44
N THR A 188 0.32 11.26 -4.50
CA THR A 188 -0.02 12.23 -3.43
C THR A 188 -0.72 13.49 -3.97
N LYS A 189 -0.13 14.18 -4.95
CA LYS A 189 -0.70 15.43 -5.52
C LYS A 189 -2.11 15.24 -6.11
N LYS A 190 -2.31 14.15 -6.88
CA LYS A 190 -3.62 13.85 -7.48
C LYS A 190 -4.64 13.48 -6.40
N MET A 191 -4.20 12.79 -5.35
CA MET A 191 -5.02 12.43 -4.20
C MET A 191 -5.49 13.68 -3.43
N GLU A 192 -4.61 14.66 -3.18
CA GLU A 192 -5.02 15.93 -2.54
C GLU A 192 -6.05 16.68 -3.39
N ALA A 193 -5.88 16.70 -4.71
CA ALA A 193 -6.84 17.32 -5.62
C ALA A 193 -8.21 16.63 -5.59
N LEU A 194 -8.23 15.29 -5.56
CA LEU A 194 -9.46 14.51 -5.47
C LEU A 194 -10.16 14.70 -4.11
N ALA A 195 -9.43 14.66 -2.99
CA ALA A 195 -9.98 14.95 -1.68
C ALA A 195 -10.57 16.37 -1.60
N THR A 196 -9.86 17.37 -2.16
CA THR A 196 -10.37 18.75 -2.23
C THR A 196 -11.66 18.84 -3.05
N LYS A 197 -11.77 18.08 -4.14
CA LYS A 197 -12.97 18.01 -4.98
C LYS A 197 -14.14 17.38 -4.20
N ALA A 198 -13.90 16.28 -3.49
CA ALA A 198 -14.89 15.62 -2.63
C ALA A 198 -15.42 16.56 -1.53
N TRP A 199 -14.51 17.23 -0.82
CA TRP A 199 -14.86 18.19 0.23
C TRP A 199 -15.70 19.37 -0.28
N ARG A 200 -15.42 19.87 -1.49
CA ARG A 200 -16.25 20.92 -2.10
C ARG A 200 -17.66 20.44 -2.43
N LYS A 201 -17.83 19.17 -2.83
CA LYS A 201 -19.14 18.59 -3.10
C LYS A 201 -19.97 18.45 -1.83
N SER A 202 -19.37 18.11 -0.69
CA SER A 202 -20.11 17.93 0.57
C SER A 202 -20.53 19.25 1.24
N MET A 203 -20.01 20.39 0.76
CA MET A 203 -20.40 21.73 1.22
C MET A 203 -21.56 22.35 0.43
N LEU A 204 -21.95 21.75 -0.70
CA LEU A 204 -23.06 22.18 -1.56
C LEU A 204 -24.31 21.37 -1.27
#